data_AF-A0A2K2TV19-F1
#
_entry.id   AF-A0A2K2TV19-F1
#
_cell.length_a   1.000
_cell.length_b   1.000
_cell.length_c   1.000
_cell.angle_alpha   90.00
_cell.angle_beta   90.00
_cell.angle_gamma   90.00
#
_symmetry.space_group_name_H-M   'P 1'
#
loop_
_entity.id
_entity.type
_entity.pdbx_description
1 polymer ?
#
loop_
_entity_poly.entity_id
_entity_poly.type
_entity_poly.pdbx_seq_one_letter_code
_entity_poly.pdbx_strand_id
1 'polypeptide(L)'
;MNDLTHLYQKLLEIDYKNMYEIESDFFMKLYYDFSEKQLPWITAFLTISTWFGTSMRSGVWTFYEVGNIQEMKTTIQYLRIGGDNELADIFEMGMHDYQNPKYAKNYDYPEEWLEEADEIDEWISEHEDLLWKWEYDILVMNRDSILDRQLPVCRELN
;
A
#
# COMPACT_ATOMS: atom_id res chain seq x y z
N MET A 1 -11.64 -16.81 -6.33
CA MET A 1 -10.80 -15.61 -6.53
C MET A 1 -11.32 -14.93 -7.79
N ASN A 2 -11.71 -13.66 -7.70
CA ASN A 2 -12.21 -12.90 -8.84
C ASN A 2 -11.06 -12.67 -9.84
N ASP A 3 -11.36 -12.73 -11.14
CA ASP A 3 -10.41 -12.32 -12.18
C ASP A 3 -10.19 -10.80 -12.12
N LEU A 4 -8.99 -10.31 -12.46
CA LEU A 4 -8.67 -8.88 -12.41
C LEU A 4 -9.59 -8.07 -13.31
N THR A 5 -9.98 -8.61 -14.47
CA THR A 5 -10.97 -7.99 -15.36
C THR A 5 -12.28 -7.68 -14.64
N HIS A 6 -12.78 -8.66 -13.87
CA HIS A 6 -14.04 -8.52 -13.11
C HIS A 6 -13.89 -7.55 -11.94
N LEU A 7 -12.74 -7.56 -11.27
CA LEU A 7 -12.45 -6.61 -10.18
C LEU A 7 -12.40 -5.16 -10.70
N TYR A 8 -11.78 -4.93 -11.86
CA TYR A 8 -11.76 -3.61 -12.48
C TYR A 8 -13.12 -3.16 -12.99
N GLN A 9 -13.97 -4.07 -13.46
CA GLN A 9 -15.36 -3.71 -13.79
C GLN A 9 -16.10 -3.20 -12.55
N LYS A 10 -16.02 -3.91 -11.43
CA LYS A 10 -16.60 -3.46 -10.15
C LYS A 10 -16.02 -2.14 -9.67
N LEU A 11 -14.69 -1.95 -9.75
CA LEU A 11 -14.02 -0.70 -9.37
C LEU A 11 -14.64 0.52 -10.08
N LEU A 12 -14.97 0.38 -11.36
CA LEU A 12 -15.54 1.47 -12.17
C LEU A 12 -17.04 1.71 -11.89
N GLU A 13 -17.71 0.80 -11.20
CA GLU A 13 -19.13 0.90 -10.83
C GLU A 13 -19.33 1.48 -9.42
N ILE A 14 -18.30 1.45 -8.57
CA ILE A 14 -18.38 2.00 -7.21
C ILE A 14 -17.90 3.45 -7.14
N ASP A 15 -18.42 4.17 -6.14
CA ASP A 15 -17.79 5.40 -5.65
C ASP A 15 -16.55 5.02 -4.83
N TYR A 16 -15.48 5.82 -4.89
CA TYR A 16 -14.26 5.56 -4.13
C TYR A 16 -14.52 5.46 -2.61
N LYS A 17 -15.59 6.09 -2.11
CA LYS A 17 -16.00 5.97 -0.71
C LYS A 17 -16.39 4.55 -0.29
N ASN A 18 -16.72 3.70 -1.26
CA ASN A 18 -17.02 2.29 -1.05
C ASN A 18 -15.82 1.38 -1.37
N MET A 19 -14.59 1.94 -1.41
CA MET A 19 -13.38 1.18 -1.72
C MET A 19 -13.19 -0.04 -0.80
N TYR A 20 -13.61 0.08 0.47
CA TYR A 20 -13.58 -1.02 1.45
C TYR A 20 -14.33 -2.30 1.00
N GLU A 21 -15.26 -2.20 0.04
CA GLU A 21 -16.01 -3.35 -0.48
C GLU A 21 -15.19 -4.24 -1.42
N ILE A 22 -14.12 -3.71 -2.01
CA ILE A 22 -13.33 -4.38 -3.06
C ILE A 22 -11.82 -4.33 -2.81
N GLU A 23 -11.35 -3.50 -1.88
CA GLU A 23 -9.93 -3.33 -1.55
C GLU A 23 -9.27 -4.69 -1.26
N SER A 24 -9.86 -5.50 -0.37
CA SER A 24 -9.27 -6.78 0.03
C SER A 24 -9.17 -7.78 -1.13
N ASP A 25 -10.13 -7.72 -2.07
CA ASP A 25 -10.11 -8.55 -3.27
C ASP A 25 -8.95 -8.15 -4.19
N PHE A 26 -8.74 -6.85 -4.39
CA PHE A 26 -7.58 -6.32 -5.14
C PHE A 26 -6.27 -6.64 -4.45
N PHE A 27 -6.17 -6.42 -3.15
CA PHE A 27 -4.99 -6.72 -2.34
C PHE A 27 -4.56 -8.18 -2.54
N MET A 28 -5.47 -9.11 -2.27
CA MET A 28 -5.17 -10.55 -2.36
C MET A 28 -4.80 -10.96 -3.78
N LYS A 29 -5.48 -10.39 -4.79
CA LYS A 29 -5.23 -10.72 -6.19
C LYS A 29 -3.87 -10.20 -6.67
N LEU A 30 -3.55 -8.94 -6.37
CA LEU A 30 -2.28 -8.31 -6.75
C LEU A 30 -1.10 -8.94 -6.00
N TYR A 31 -1.25 -9.22 -4.71
CA TYR A 31 -0.23 -9.90 -3.91
C TYR A 31 0.13 -11.27 -4.49
N TYR A 32 -0.89 -12.07 -4.86
CA TYR A 32 -0.67 -13.40 -5.42
C TYR A 32 -0.09 -13.37 -6.84
N ASP A 33 -0.76 -12.64 -7.75
CA ASP A 33 -0.44 -12.65 -9.18
C ASP A 33 0.94 -12.00 -9.49
N PHE A 34 1.42 -11.11 -8.62
CA PHE A 34 2.67 -10.38 -8.83
C PHE A 34 3.76 -10.70 -7.80
N SER A 35 3.59 -11.76 -7.00
CA SER A 35 4.54 -12.19 -5.97
C SER A 35 5.99 -12.36 -6.48
N GLU A 36 6.18 -12.84 -7.71
CA GLU A 36 7.52 -13.05 -8.30
C GLU A 36 8.11 -11.80 -8.98
N LYS A 37 7.27 -10.84 -9.38
CA LYS A 37 7.69 -9.63 -10.10
C LYS A 37 6.75 -8.47 -9.83
N GLN A 38 6.89 -7.87 -8.65
CA GLN A 38 6.10 -6.71 -8.29
C GLN A 38 6.50 -5.47 -9.10
N LEU A 39 5.48 -4.75 -9.57
CA LEU A 39 5.65 -3.42 -10.16
C LEU A 39 5.67 -2.38 -9.04
N PRO A 40 6.42 -1.26 -9.17
CA PRO A 40 6.52 -0.26 -8.11
C PRO A 40 5.18 0.25 -7.57
N TRP A 41 4.20 0.47 -8.45
CA TRP A 41 2.87 0.91 -8.03
C TRP A 41 2.08 -0.17 -7.27
N ILE A 42 2.30 -1.47 -7.57
CA ILE A 42 1.69 -2.59 -6.83
C ILE A 42 2.31 -2.65 -5.44
N THR A 43 3.64 -2.55 -5.35
CA THR A 43 4.32 -2.49 -4.07
C THR A 43 3.80 -1.30 -3.25
N ALA A 44 3.66 -0.12 -3.85
CA ALA A 44 3.09 1.04 -3.17
C ALA A 44 1.65 0.80 -2.69
N PHE A 45 0.77 0.27 -3.55
CA PHE A 45 -0.61 -0.06 -3.18
C PHE A 45 -0.67 -1.02 -1.99
N LEU A 46 0.03 -2.17 -2.07
CA LEU A 46 0.03 -3.18 -1.01
C LEU A 46 0.64 -2.65 0.28
N THR A 47 1.68 -1.83 0.19
CA THR A 47 2.37 -1.26 1.35
C THR A 47 1.49 -0.23 2.06
N ILE A 48 0.89 0.71 1.32
CA ILE A 48 0.00 1.72 1.89
C ILE A 48 -1.28 1.10 2.43
N SER A 49 -1.91 0.17 1.72
CA SER A 49 -3.09 -0.56 2.24
C SER A 49 -2.76 -1.33 3.52
N THR A 50 -1.60 -1.99 3.60
CA THR A 50 -1.20 -2.69 4.83
C THR A 50 -0.93 -1.71 5.96
N TRP A 51 -0.21 -0.61 5.69
CA TRP A 51 0.10 0.45 6.66
C TRP A 51 -1.17 1.06 7.24
N PHE A 52 -2.05 1.49 6.36
CA PHE A 52 -3.32 2.07 6.69
C PHE A 52 -4.24 1.07 7.44
N GLY A 53 -4.40 -0.14 6.93
CA GLY A 53 -5.19 -1.18 7.60
C GLY A 53 -4.62 -1.64 8.94
N THR A 54 -3.30 -1.49 9.16
CA THR A 54 -2.65 -1.82 10.43
C THR A 54 -2.86 -0.74 11.48
N SER A 55 -2.74 0.53 11.09
CA SER A 55 -3.11 1.69 11.92
C SER A 55 -4.49 1.50 12.56
N MET A 56 -5.52 1.23 11.74
CA MET A 56 -6.89 1.04 12.21
C MET A 56 -7.12 -0.12 13.20
N ARG A 57 -6.19 -1.09 13.28
CA ARG A 57 -6.39 -2.32 14.06
C ARG A 57 -5.50 -2.43 15.28
N SER A 58 -4.23 -2.05 15.16
CA SER A 58 -3.20 -2.38 16.14
C SER A 58 -2.19 -1.25 16.34
N GLY A 59 -2.41 -0.10 15.72
CA GLY A 59 -1.46 1.01 15.68
C GLY A 59 -0.38 0.81 14.62
N VAL A 60 -0.02 1.90 13.95
CA VAL A 60 0.86 1.86 12.78
C VAL A 60 2.30 1.43 13.12
N TRP A 61 2.74 1.60 14.36
CA TRP A 61 4.05 1.13 14.80
C TRP A 61 4.26 -0.38 14.54
N THR A 62 3.20 -1.18 14.65
CA THR A 62 3.26 -2.63 14.39
C THR A 62 3.52 -2.96 12.92
N PHE A 63 3.12 -2.07 11.99
CA PHE A 63 3.49 -2.19 10.58
C PHE A 63 4.99 -1.96 10.39
N TYR A 64 5.54 -0.92 11.00
CA TYR A 64 6.97 -0.59 10.87
C TYR A 64 7.87 -1.64 11.55
N GLU A 65 7.40 -2.24 12.64
CA GLU A 65 8.13 -3.30 13.35
C GLU A 65 8.46 -4.49 12.44
N VAL A 66 7.49 -4.95 11.63
CA VAL A 66 7.62 -6.15 10.79
C VAL A 66 7.80 -5.85 9.30
N GLY A 67 7.77 -4.57 8.92
CA GLY A 67 7.75 -4.12 7.54
C GLY A 67 9.03 -4.44 6.76
N ASN A 68 8.90 -4.67 5.46
CA ASN A 68 10.04 -4.84 4.57
C ASN A 68 10.59 -3.47 4.14
N ILE A 69 11.78 -3.11 4.63
CA ILE A 69 12.40 -1.80 4.36
C ILE A 69 12.60 -1.50 2.86
N GLN A 70 12.78 -2.53 2.02
CA GLN A 70 12.95 -2.32 0.59
C GLN A 70 11.62 -1.99 -0.10
N GLU A 71 10.51 -2.58 0.36
CA GLU A 71 9.16 -2.26 -0.12
C GLU A 71 8.75 -0.86 0.35
N MET A 72 9.05 -0.50 1.59
CA MET A 72 8.82 0.84 2.12
C MET A 72 9.59 1.92 1.32
N LYS A 73 10.87 1.70 1.03
CA LYS A 73 11.66 2.60 0.17
C LYS A 73 11.11 2.72 -1.25
N THR A 74 10.64 1.62 -1.82
CA THR A 74 10.03 1.60 -3.16
C THR A 74 8.74 2.43 -3.16
N THR A 75 7.94 2.30 -2.09
CA THR A 75 6.71 3.06 -1.88
C THR A 75 6.98 4.56 -1.77
N ILE A 76 7.95 4.98 -0.94
CA ILE A 76 8.35 6.39 -0.83
C ILE A 76 8.78 6.95 -2.19
N GLN A 77 9.63 6.22 -2.92
CA GLN A 77 10.07 6.66 -4.25
C GLN A 77 8.90 6.81 -5.21
N TYR A 78 7.95 5.87 -5.19
CA TYR A 78 6.76 5.93 -6.03
C TYR A 78 5.90 7.16 -5.71
N LEU A 79 5.61 7.39 -4.42
CA LEU A 79 4.84 8.54 -3.95
C LEU A 79 5.49 9.87 -4.34
N ARG A 80 6.81 10.02 -4.10
CA ARG A 80 7.55 11.23 -4.44
C ARG A 80 7.58 11.50 -5.96
N ILE A 81 7.69 10.46 -6.79
CA ILE A 81 7.62 10.59 -8.26
C ILE A 81 6.20 11.00 -8.69
N GLY A 82 5.17 10.47 -8.04
CA GLY A 82 3.75 10.80 -8.28
C GLY A 82 3.35 12.19 -7.81
N GLY A 83 4.15 12.81 -6.92
CA GLY A 83 3.87 14.11 -6.32
C GLY A 83 3.16 14.05 -4.97
N ASP A 84 2.92 12.86 -4.43
CA ASP A 84 2.29 12.59 -3.13
C ASP A 84 3.29 12.79 -1.98
N ASN A 85 3.89 13.97 -1.91
CA ASN A 85 5.01 14.24 -0.99
C ASN A 85 4.60 14.20 0.48
N GLU A 86 3.42 14.72 0.82
CA GLU A 86 2.93 14.71 2.20
C GLU A 86 2.69 13.28 2.70
N LEU A 87 2.02 12.45 1.91
CA LEU A 87 1.85 11.02 2.22
C LEU A 87 3.21 10.31 2.32
N ALA A 88 4.17 10.64 1.46
CA ALA A 88 5.52 10.09 1.55
C ALA A 88 6.24 10.50 2.84
N ASP A 89 6.13 11.77 3.25
CA ASP A 89 6.79 12.31 4.44
C ASP A 89 6.19 11.68 5.72
N ILE A 90 4.86 11.62 5.82
CA ILE A 90 4.18 10.96 6.95
C ILE A 90 4.50 9.47 7.00
N PHE A 91 4.48 8.78 5.86
CA PHE A 91 4.83 7.37 5.81
C PHE A 91 6.30 7.11 6.17
N GLU A 92 7.23 7.99 5.77
CA GLU A 92 8.66 7.87 6.09
C GLU A 92 8.97 8.15 7.57
N MET A 93 8.15 8.95 8.26
CA MET A 93 8.37 9.35 9.65
C MET A 93 8.55 8.17 10.60
N GLY A 94 7.74 7.11 10.47
CA GLY A 94 7.82 5.93 11.33
C GLY A 94 8.93 4.93 10.95
N MET A 95 9.73 5.19 9.92
CA MET A 95 10.74 4.24 9.41
C MET A 95 12.02 4.21 10.25
N HIS A 96 11.95 3.50 11.38
CA HIS A 96 13.08 3.28 12.27
C HIS A 96 13.70 1.89 12.16
N ASP A 97 14.86 1.69 12.82
CA ASP A 97 15.54 0.40 12.90
C ASP A 97 14.95 -0.48 14.02
N TYR A 98 13.69 -0.88 13.89
CA TYR A 98 13.00 -1.78 14.85
C TYR A 98 13.71 -3.13 15.00
N GLN A 99 14.41 -3.57 13.95
CA GLN A 99 15.17 -4.83 13.94
C GLN A 99 16.58 -4.69 14.53
N ASN A 100 16.94 -3.50 15.06
CA ASN A 100 18.20 -3.32 15.75
C ASN A 100 18.31 -4.32 16.92
N PRO A 101 19.43 -5.05 17.06
CA PRO A 101 19.61 -6.01 18.16
C PRO A 101 19.45 -5.43 19.57
N LYS A 102 19.60 -4.10 19.71
CA LYS A 102 19.35 -3.37 20.97
C LYS A 102 17.87 -3.40 21.39
N TYR A 103 16.94 -3.40 20.43
CA TYR A 103 15.51 -3.23 20.66
C TYR A 103 14.70 -4.49 20.32
N ALA A 104 15.09 -5.22 19.27
CA ALA A 104 14.30 -6.32 18.70
C ALA A 104 14.05 -7.53 19.65
N LYS A 105 14.77 -7.60 20.78
CA LYS A 105 14.64 -8.72 21.75
C LYS A 105 13.81 -8.37 22.98
N ASN A 106 13.73 -7.10 23.33
CA ASN A 106 13.08 -6.59 24.54
C ASN A 106 11.93 -5.63 24.23
N TYR A 107 11.77 -5.20 22.98
CA TYR A 107 10.74 -4.25 22.55
C TYR A 107 10.85 -2.89 23.26
N ASP A 108 12.04 -2.57 23.79
CA ASP A 108 12.35 -1.29 24.45
C ASP A 108 12.67 -0.21 23.40
N TYR A 109 11.72 0.06 22.51
CA TYR A 109 11.85 1.10 21.49
C TYR A 109 11.97 2.49 22.15
N PRO A 110 12.72 3.43 21.55
CA PRO A 110 12.71 4.82 21.97
C PRO A 110 11.29 5.39 22.04
N GLU A 111 10.98 6.15 23.10
CA GLU A 111 9.67 6.79 23.30
C GLU A 111 9.28 7.68 22.11
N GLU A 112 10.24 8.42 21.55
CA GLU A 112 10.09 9.24 20.34
C GLU A 112 9.52 8.44 19.15
N TRP A 113 9.88 7.16 18.98
CA TRP A 113 9.36 6.35 17.86
C TRP A 113 7.88 5.98 18.06
N LEU A 114 7.46 5.83 19.32
CA LEU A 114 6.07 5.54 19.66
C LEU A 114 5.23 6.82 19.58
N GLU A 115 5.76 7.96 20.02
CA GLU A 115 5.13 9.28 19.86
C GLU A 115 4.91 9.61 18.37
N GLU A 116 5.92 9.41 17.53
CA GLU A 116 5.78 9.58 16.07
C GLU A 116 4.74 8.62 15.49
N ALA A 117 4.67 7.38 15.97
CA ALA A 117 3.65 6.44 15.51
C ALA A 117 2.23 6.88 15.90
N ASP A 118 2.05 7.44 17.10
CA ASP A 118 0.77 8.01 17.53
C ASP A 118 0.39 9.22 16.66
N GLU A 119 1.36 10.08 16.31
CA GLU A 119 1.14 11.21 15.39
C GLU A 119 0.73 10.73 13.98
N ILE A 120 1.33 9.64 13.50
CA ILE A 120 0.95 9.02 12.22
C ILE A 120 -0.47 8.43 12.29
N ASP A 121 -0.81 7.73 13.36
CA ASP A 121 -2.15 7.17 13.57
C ASP A 121 -3.22 8.29 13.61
N GLU A 122 -2.93 9.41 14.27
CA GLU A 122 -3.79 10.60 14.25
C GLU A 122 -3.93 11.18 12.83
N TRP A 123 -2.82 11.36 12.12
CA TRP A 123 -2.86 11.84 10.73
C TRP A 123 -3.68 10.91 9.83
N ILE A 124 -3.50 9.60 9.95
CA ILE A 124 -4.28 8.60 9.19
C ILE A 124 -5.78 8.76 9.47
N SER A 125 -6.16 8.89 10.75
CA SER A 125 -7.57 9.03 11.13
C SER A 125 -8.20 10.31 10.59
N GLU A 126 -7.44 11.41 10.51
CA GLU A 126 -7.91 12.67 9.92
C GLU A 126 -7.98 12.61 8.38
N HIS A 127 -7.20 11.73 7.74
CA HIS A 127 -7.03 11.64 6.29
C HIS A 127 -7.59 10.35 5.65
N GLU A 128 -8.50 9.65 6.34
CA GLU A 128 -9.11 8.40 5.83
C GLU A 128 -9.72 8.55 4.41
N ASP A 129 -10.52 9.59 4.16
CA ASP A 129 -11.13 9.81 2.83
C ASP A 129 -10.07 10.02 1.73
N LEU A 130 -8.95 10.69 2.06
CA LEU A 130 -7.82 10.90 1.15
C LEU A 130 -7.16 9.56 0.82
N LEU A 131 -6.96 8.70 1.81
CA LEU A 131 -6.34 7.39 1.61
C LEU A 131 -7.22 6.47 0.76
N TRP A 132 -8.55 6.43 0.96
CA TRP A 132 -9.41 5.56 0.13
C TRP A 132 -9.44 6.07 -1.30
N LYS A 133 -9.43 7.40 -1.45
CA LYS A 133 -9.30 8.02 -2.75
C LYS A 133 -7.98 7.66 -3.42
N TRP A 134 -6.86 7.70 -2.69
CA TRP A 134 -5.55 7.34 -3.21
C TRP A 134 -5.49 5.87 -3.67
N GLU A 135 -5.99 4.95 -2.86
CA GLU A 135 -6.11 3.51 -3.20
C GLU A 135 -6.99 3.28 -4.44
N TYR A 136 -8.09 4.01 -4.56
CA TYR A 136 -8.94 3.95 -5.74
C TYR A 136 -8.21 4.49 -6.98
N ASP A 137 -7.63 5.67 -6.88
CA ASP A 137 -7.01 6.38 -8.00
C ASP A 137 -5.81 5.58 -8.55
N ILE A 138 -4.97 4.99 -7.69
CA ILE A 138 -3.81 4.19 -8.14
C ILE A 138 -4.26 2.95 -8.91
N LEU A 139 -5.34 2.28 -8.49
CA LEU A 139 -5.89 1.15 -9.24
C LEU A 139 -6.44 1.61 -10.60
N VAL A 140 -7.25 2.66 -10.62
CA VAL A 140 -7.84 3.19 -11.87
C VAL A 140 -6.75 3.61 -12.86
N MET A 141 -5.74 4.35 -12.41
CA MET A 141 -4.64 4.83 -13.25
C MET A 141 -3.81 3.70 -13.86
N ASN A 142 -3.70 2.57 -13.16
CA ASN A 142 -2.87 1.44 -13.61
C ASN A 142 -3.66 0.29 -14.27
N ARG A 143 -4.99 0.43 -14.40
CA ARG A 143 -5.89 -0.59 -14.98
C ARG A 143 -5.35 -1.19 -16.27
N ASP A 144 -5.12 -0.34 -17.28
CA ASP A 144 -4.75 -0.79 -18.62
C ASP A 144 -3.38 -1.47 -18.61
N SER A 145 -2.45 -0.97 -17.78
CA SER A 145 -1.11 -1.56 -17.63
C SER A 145 -1.11 -3.00 -17.10
N ILE A 146 -2.20 -3.42 -16.45
CA ILE A 146 -2.39 -4.76 -15.89
C ILE A 146 -3.19 -5.64 -16.82
N LEU A 147 -4.32 -5.14 -17.34
CA LEU A 147 -5.16 -5.93 -18.22
C LEU A 147 -4.41 -6.28 -19.52
N ASP A 148 -3.58 -5.38 -20.04
CA ASP A 148 -2.74 -5.64 -21.22
C ASP A 148 -1.64 -6.68 -20.97
N ARG A 149 -1.20 -6.85 -19.72
CA ARG A 149 -0.22 -7.89 -19.33
C ARG A 149 -0.85 -9.27 -19.19
N GLN A 150 -2.18 -9.35 -19.03
CA GLN A 150 -2.92 -10.60 -18.94
C GLN A 150 -3.44 -11.09 -20.29
N LEU A 151 -3.55 -10.21 -21.30
CA LEU A 151 -3.88 -10.64 -22.65
C LEU A 151 -2.71 -11.47 -23.22
N PRO A 152 -2.94 -12.73 -23.66
CA PRO A 152 -1.94 -13.43 -24.42
C PRO A 152 -1.63 -12.57 -25.64
N VAL A 153 -0.37 -12.19 -25.81
CA VAL A 153 0.11 -11.58 -27.05
C VAL A 153 -0.34 -12.50 -28.17
N CYS A 154 -1.37 -12.09 -28.92
CA CYS A 154 -1.75 -12.75 -30.16
C CYS A 154 -0.50 -12.70 -31.05
N ARG A 155 0.25 -13.79 -31.05
CA ARG A 155 1.27 -14.05 -32.07
C ARG A 155 0.51 -14.31 -33.35
N GLU A 156 0.08 -13.25 -34.00
CA GLU A 156 -0.07 -13.27 -35.45
C GLU A 156 1.35 -13.35 -36.01
N LEU A 157 1.76 -14.58 -36.33
CA LEU A 157 2.85 -14.80 -37.26
C LEU A 157 2.24 -15.37 -38.53
N ASN A 158 2.13 -14.46 -39.51
CA ASN A 158 2.09 -14.77 -40.93
C ASN A 158 3.29 -15.63 -41.34
#